data_AF-A0A5D6XQX3-F1
#
_entry.id   AF-A0A5D6XQX3-F1
#
_cell.length_a   1.000
_cell.length_b   1.000
_cell.length_c   1.000
_cell.angle_alpha   90.00
_cell.angle_beta   90.00
_cell.angle_gamma   90.00
#
_symmetry.space_group_name_H-M   'P 1'
#
loop_
_entity.id
_entity.type
_entity.pdbx_description
1 polymer ?
#
loop_
_entity_poly.entity_id
_entity_poly.type
_entity_poly.pdbx_seq_one_letter_code
_entity_poly.pdbx_strand_id
1 'polypeptide(L)'
;MSSSLLRDWDEGASPRRLSPSTTTQSVAFAHSAEASGSQRVQAAVAASKSRRKRLLEWFQRRFQLAPFSGELESECGADASLLLARVLVWMQTTTAPRAVAGKAKRFFALSEQLACVQIFLASANAHVYFREFQQANGLALLVSVLQAGGAGAGVVSDADRLVVLDLLFRVSQRGRAHKEAISRCEGELAVIRGALAGSERCANMASPLWEACRDTLLEQMVGNSNCHGQTHTAIAFMLGHAENELRVFGAQILRHLITPDSFYLSLAYRRAKQTEIVSLAIETLESNNTQLQHEGLELVHSLLQSESLRRDICKVLVEWAKRAAVTPDVVDERFASVQSSREFETFSHIRSPFVRAAQSLSTLMNSTPAILPLLVAELELLVPLAFVLVVERSQSLKWYAAAIAIHYVFTSVTTTAAAHLAQLFSLSEDKLLAWRTHEPEHLARSLLQSEDHRKLLVLRFYQNGWRRPVESTSAARSSASAGEEDAVECELRQLELEVESTVRDFVPELQMRGVAHGYDPEDDDTDLFCDSMDAEHEQQLRAGLQRHFLRFRGALSGSV
;
A
#
# COMPACT_ATOMS: atom_id res chain seq x y z
N MET A 1 60.54 19.50 -10.59
CA MET A 1 60.85 19.05 -9.22
C MET A 1 60.07 17.77 -8.90
N SER A 2 60.30 16.69 -9.67
CA SER A 2 59.45 15.48 -9.62
C SER A 2 60.30 14.22 -9.80
N SER A 3 61.16 13.90 -8.83
CA SER A 3 61.97 12.66 -8.90
C SER A 3 62.33 12.02 -7.56
N SER A 4 61.95 12.57 -6.40
CA SER A 4 62.41 12.04 -5.11
C SER A 4 61.36 11.23 -4.31
N LEU A 5 60.11 11.10 -4.77
CA LEU A 5 59.06 10.34 -4.07
C LEU A 5 58.72 8.99 -4.72
N LEU A 6 59.46 8.59 -5.75
CA LEU A 6 59.25 7.33 -6.51
C LEU A 6 60.27 6.23 -6.18
N ARG A 7 61.17 6.44 -5.20
CA ARG A 7 62.12 5.41 -4.73
C ARG A 7 61.64 4.62 -3.51
N ASP A 8 60.64 5.10 -2.77
CA ASP A 8 60.12 4.38 -1.59
C ASP A 8 59.18 3.20 -1.94
N TRP A 9 59.10 2.81 -3.22
CA TRP A 9 58.26 1.70 -3.67
C TRP A 9 58.91 0.32 -3.45
N ASP A 10 60.24 0.22 -3.30
CA ASP A 10 60.95 -1.07 -3.30
C ASP A 10 61.46 -1.60 -1.95
N GLU A 11 61.51 -0.82 -0.86
CA GLU A 11 62.07 -1.32 0.41
C GLU A 11 61.03 -1.42 1.53
N GLY A 12 60.80 -2.66 1.98
CA GLY A 12 59.94 -2.96 3.13
C GLY A 12 60.55 -2.44 4.43
N ALA A 13 59.78 -1.63 5.17
CA ALA A 13 60.19 -1.17 6.49
C ALA A 13 60.00 -2.28 7.56
N SER A 14 61.11 -2.66 8.19
CA SER A 14 61.15 -2.89 9.64
C SER A 14 62.50 -2.42 10.21
N PRO A 15 62.54 -1.91 11.46
CA PRO A 15 63.40 -0.78 11.79
C PRO A 15 64.66 -1.20 12.55
N ARG A 16 65.85 -0.71 12.17
CA ARG A 16 67.02 -0.70 13.07
C ARG A 16 67.93 0.52 12.91
N ARG A 17 68.47 0.88 14.07
CA ARG A 17 69.23 2.08 14.51
C ARG A 17 70.47 2.46 13.69
N LEU A 18 70.64 3.78 13.58
CA LEU A 18 71.85 4.62 13.55
C LEU A 18 73.24 3.95 13.60
N SER A 19 74.08 4.18 12.57
CA SER A 19 75.36 4.97 12.60
C SER A 19 76.30 4.61 11.42
N PRO A 20 77.24 5.48 11.00
CA PRO A 20 77.76 5.53 9.62
C PRO A 20 79.22 5.04 9.45
N SER A 21 79.62 4.72 8.21
CA SER A 21 80.89 5.19 7.59
C SER A 21 81.23 4.52 6.22
N THR A 22 81.82 5.36 5.35
CA THR A 22 82.83 5.11 4.29
C THR A 22 82.48 4.44 2.94
N THR A 23 82.38 5.31 1.92
CA THR A 23 83.19 5.43 0.69
C THR A 23 83.41 4.24 -0.28
N THR A 24 83.24 4.59 -1.56
CA THR A 24 83.95 4.19 -2.80
C THR A 24 83.27 3.22 -3.80
N GLN A 25 83.08 3.77 -5.02
CA GLN A 25 83.09 3.16 -6.37
C GLN A 25 81.93 2.21 -6.75
N SER A 26 81.00 2.64 -7.62
CA SER A 26 81.14 2.75 -9.09
C SER A 26 81.28 1.39 -9.77
N VAL A 27 80.21 0.96 -10.45
CA VAL A 27 80.11 0.59 -11.88
C VAL A 27 78.78 -0.15 -12.06
N ALA A 28 78.08 0.16 -13.17
CA ALA A 28 76.80 -0.39 -13.66
C ALA A 28 75.59 0.54 -13.50
N PHE A 29 75.71 1.74 -14.05
CA PHE A 29 74.56 2.53 -14.51
C PHE A 29 74.10 2.01 -15.87
N ALA A 30 72.79 2.18 -16.10
CA ALA A 30 72.05 2.00 -17.34
C ALA A 30 71.53 0.58 -17.62
N HIS A 31 70.43 0.24 -16.96
CA HIS A 31 69.21 -0.29 -17.58
C HIS A 31 68.16 -0.50 -16.48
N SER A 32 67.29 0.51 -16.24
CA SER A 32 65.89 0.31 -15.85
C SER A 32 65.26 1.68 -15.54
N ALA A 33 64.86 2.38 -16.58
CA ALA A 33 63.93 3.50 -16.48
C ALA A 33 62.89 3.28 -17.57
N GLU A 34 61.62 3.50 -17.24
CA GLU A 34 60.40 3.26 -18.04
C GLU A 34 59.77 1.87 -17.92
N ALA A 35 59.24 1.57 -16.72
CA ALA A 35 58.14 0.61 -16.62
C ALA A 35 56.84 1.27 -17.13
N SER A 36 56.52 1.00 -18.40
CA SER A 36 55.25 1.33 -19.07
C SER A 36 54.02 0.90 -18.24
N GLY A 37 52.89 1.61 -18.41
CA GLY A 37 51.60 1.28 -17.77
C GLY A 37 51.23 -0.21 -17.87
N SER A 38 51.63 -0.87 -18.95
CA SER A 38 51.49 -2.31 -19.20
C SER A 38 52.16 -3.22 -18.17
N GLN A 39 53.35 -2.88 -17.66
CA GLN A 39 54.02 -3.72 -16.64
C GLN A 39 53.37 -3.58 -15.26
N ARG A 40 52.78 -2.41 -14.95
CA ARG A 40 52.11 -2.13 -13.67
C ARG A 40 50.77 -2.84 -13.56
N VAL A 41 50.05 -2.99 -14.68
CA VAL A 41 48.80 -3.75 -14.75
C VAL A 41 49.09 -5.25 -14.65
N GLN A 42 50.07 -5.80 -15.36
CA GLN A 42 50.36 -7.26 -15.29
C GLN A 42 50.76 -7.77 -13.89
N ALA A 43 51.52 -7.00 -13.11
CA ALA A 43 51.90 -7.38 -11.74
C ALA A 43 50.73 -7.39 -10.71
N ALA A 44 49.55 -6.89 -11.08
CA ALA A 44 48.36 -6.87 -10.22
C ALA A 44 47.64 -8.23 -10.13
N VAL A 45 47.96 -9.19 -11.00
CA VAL A 45 47.26 -10.50 -11.09
C VAL A 45 47.58 -11.42 -9.90
N ALA A 46 48.80 -11.37 -9.36
CA ALA A 46 49.24 -12.12 -8.17
C ALA A 46 49.24 -11.26 -6.89
N ALA A 47 48.66 -10.05 -6.95
CA ALA A 47 48.81 -9.05 -5.90
C ALA A 47 47.98 -9.35 -4.64
N SER A 48 48.60 -9.18 -3.48
CA SER A 48 47.92 -9.21 -2.18
C SER A 48 46.73 -8.25 -2.15
N LYS A 49 45.72 -8.55 -1.30
CA LYS A 49 44.53 -7.68 -1.12
C LYS A 49 44.91 -6.21 -0.85
N SER A 50 45.96 -5.97 -0.06
CA SER A 50 46.45 -4.61 0.24
C SER A 50 47.05 -3.89 -0.98
N ARG A 51 47.72 -4.62 -1.88
CA ARG A 51 48.25 -4.06 -3.14
C ARG A 51 47.12 -3.75 -4.13
N ARG A 52 46.10 -4.61 -4.23
CA ARG A 52 44.90 -4.34 -5.04
C ARG A 52 44.15 -3.10 -4.56
N LYS A 53 43.96 -2.95 -3.24
CA LYS A 53 43.30 -1.75 -2.69
C LYS A 53 44.06 -0.47 -3.03
N ARG A 54 45.38 -0.45 -2.80
CA ARG A 54 46.23 0.71 -3.14
C ARG A 54 46.16 1.08 -4.62
N LEU A 55 46.05 0.10 -5.52
CA LEU A 55 45.88 0.34 -6.95
C LEU A 55 44.56 1.06 -7.26
N LEU A 56 43.45 0.61 -6.65
CA LEU A 56 42.14 1.25 -6.83
C LEU A 56 42.13 2.68 -6.29
N GLU A 57 42.68 2.90 -5.10
CA GLU A 57 42.78 4.23 -4.49
C GLU A 57 43.65 5.19 -5.33
N TRP A 58 44.75 4.68 -5.91
CA TRP A 58 45.58 5.45 -6.83
C TRP A 58 44.82 5.81 -8.11
N PHE A 59 44.14 4.83 -8.72
CA PHE A 59 43.37 5.03 -9.95
C PHE A 59 42.29 6.09 -9.74
N GLN A 60 41.53 5.97 -8.66
CA GLN A 60 40.52 6.94 -8.28
C GLN A 60 41.13 8.35 -8.16
N ARG A 61 42.19 8.51 -7.35
CA ARG A 61 42.84 9.82 -7.17
C ARG A 61 43.37 10.43 -8.47
N ARG A 62 43.85 9.58 -9.41
CA ARG A 62 44.43 10.04 -10.67
C ARG A 62 43.39 10.54 -11.66
N PHE A 63 42.21 9.91 -11.74
CA PHE A 63 41.24 10.14 -12.82
C PHE A 63 39.90 10.75 -12.37
N GLN A 64 39.65 10.92 -11.08
CA GLN A 64 38.38 11.44 -10.55
C GLN A 64 38.09 12.91 -10.93
N LEU A 65 39.12 13.72 -11.17
CA LEU A 65 38.98 15.18 -11.43
C LEU A 65 38.71 15.54 -12.90
N ALA A 66 38.83 14.60 -13.82
CA ALA A 66 38.74 14.89 -15.25
C ALA A 66 38.07 13.75 -16.07
N PRO A 67 36.80 13.41 -15.80
CA PRO A 67 36.12 12.30 -16.47
C PRO A 67 36.06 12.46 -18.00
N PHE A 68 36.12 13.68 -18.52
CA PHE A 68 36.00 13.96 -19.97
C PHE A 68 37.31 14.37 -20.66
N SER A 69 38.46 14.38 -19.97
CA SER A 69 39.71 14.91 -20.55
C SER A 69 40.43 13.93 -21.49
N GLY A 70 39.96 12.68 -21.61
CA GLY A 70 40.64 11.64 -22.40
C GLY A 70 41.97 11.17 -21.80
N GLU A 71 42.30 11.62 -20.58
CA GLU A 71 43.54 11.25 -19.88
C GLU A 71 43.62 9.77 -19.57
N LEU A 72 42.47 9.12 -19.32
CA LEU A 72 42.43 7.68 -19.08
C LEU A 72 42.94 6.93 -20.32
N GLU A 73 42.46 7.31 -21.50
CA GLU A 73 42.83 6.70 -22.77
C GLU A 73 44.28 6.98 -23.15
N SER A 74 44.75 8.22 -22.94
CA SER A 74 46.12 8.62 -23.30
C SER A 74 47.18 7.98 -22.40
N GLU A 75 46.89 7.79 -21.11
CA GLU A 75 47.85 7.21 -20.16
C GLU A 75 47.79 5.68 -20.06
N CYS A 76 46.59 5.10 -20.18
CA CYS A 76 46.41 3.66 -19.99
C CYS A 76 46.22 2.90 -21.31
N GLY A 77 45.83 3.55 -22.40
CA GLY A 77 45.59 2.89 -23.69
C GLY A 77 44.71 1.65 -23.57
N ALA A 78 45.14 0.54 -24.18
CA ALA A 78 44.43 -0.75 -24.13
C ALA A 78 44.41 -1.40 -22.72
N ASP A 79 45.30 -0.98 -21.81
CA ASP A 79 45.34 -1.52 -20.44
C ASP A 79 44.16 -1.05 -19.58
N ALA A 80 43.48 0.02 -19.99
CA ALA A 80 42.27 0.54 -19.32
C ALA A 80 41.14 -0.51 -19.31
N SER A 81 40.87 -1.11 -20.46
CA SER A 81 39.91 -2.21 -20.65
C SER A 81 40.24 -3.43 -19.79
N LEU A 82 41.51 -3.82 -19.75
CA LEU A 82 41.98 -4.93 -18.92
C LEU A 82 41.79 -4.65 -17.43
N LEU A 83 42.01 -3.40 -16.99
CA LEU A 83 41.76 -2.99 -15.62
C LEU A 83 40.28 -3.08 -15.28
N LEU A 84 39.38 -2.57 -16.13
CA LEU A 84 37.93 -2.67 -15.93
C LEU A 84 37.50 -4.13 -15.80
N ALA A 85 37.88 -5.00 -16.74
CA ALA A 85 37.57 -6.42 -16.69
C ALA A 85 38.01 -7.06 -15.36
N ARG A 86 39.19 -6.69 -14.85
CA ARG A 86 39.71 -7.20 -13.56
C ARG A 86 38.97 -6.67 -12.36
N VAL A 87 38.60 -5.39 -12.35
CA VAL A 87 37.76 -4.80 -11.29
C VAL A 87 36.45 -5.57 -11.21
N LEU A 88 35.81 -5.84 -12.34
CA LEU A 88 34.55 -6.58 -12.40
C LEU A 88 34.71 -8.04 -11.93
N VAL A 89 35.78 -8.73 -12.31
CA VAL A 89 36.09 -10.07 -11.79
C VAL A 89 36.32 -10.03 -10.27
N TRP A 90 37.03 -9.03 -9.74
CA TRP A 90 37.19 -8.89 -8.30
C TRP A 90 35.86 -8.66 -7.59
N MET A 91 34.98 -7.83 -8.16
CA MET A 91 33.61 -7.64 -7.65
C MET A 91 32.82 -8.96 -7.67
N GLN A 92 32.83 -9.72 -8.77
CA GLN A 92 32.16 -11.03 -8.87
C GLN A 92 32.59 -11.99 -7.76
N THR A 93 33.89 -12.07 -7.47
CA THR A 93 34.41 -12.98 -6.43
C THR A 93 34.00 -12.58 -5.00
N THR A 94 33.60 -11.33 -4.80
CA THR A 94 33.20 -10.78 -3.50
C THR A 94 31.69 -10.65 -3.37
N THR A 95 30.94 -10.58 -4.47
CA THR A 95 29.47 -10.53 -4.54
C THR A 95 28.80 -11.89 -4.65
N ALA A 96 29.52 -12.94 -5.06
CA ALA A 96 28.94 -14.27 -5.21
C ALA A 96 28.30 -14.77 -3.88
N PRO A 97 27.06 -15.29 -3.91
CA PRO A 97 26.35 -15.79 -2.74
C PRO A 97 27.00 -17.10 -2.27
N ARG A 98 28.10 -17.00 -1.53
CA ARG A 98 28.63 -18.12 -0.75
C ARG A 98 27.99 -18.09 0.62
N ALA A 99 26.84 -18.75 0.73
CA ALA A 99 26.27 -19.16 2.00
C ALA A 99 27.24 -20.12 2.69
N VAL A 100 28.16 -19.58 3.49
CA VAL A 100 28.93 -20.35 4.46
C VAL A 100 28.60 -19.77 5.83
N ALA A 101 27.78 -20.51 6.56
CA ALA A 101 27.53 -20.46 7.99
C ALA A 101 27.88 -19.13 8.70
N GLY A 102 26.87 -18.27 8.88
CA GLY A 102 26.79 -17.34 10.01
C GLY A 102 27.77 -16.17 10.07
N LYS A 103 28.66 -15.96 9.10
CA LYS A 103 29.53 -14.77 9.04
C LYS A 103 29.31 -13.99 7.75
N ALA A 104 28.68 -12.81 7.87
CA ALA A 104 28.53 -11.87 6.77
C ALA A 104 29.91 -11.49 6.21
N LYS A 105 30.23 -11.98 5.01
CA LYS A 105 31.50 -11.68 4.35
C LYS A 105 31.41 -10.28 3.76
N ARG A 106 32.11 -9.32 4.37
CA ARG A 106 32.24 -7.95 3.82
C ARG A 106 32.84 -7.98 2.42
N PHE A 107 32.32 -7.14 1.53
CA PHE A 107 32.91 -6.90 0.22
C PHE A 107 34.34 -6.38 0.38
N PHE A 108 35.25 -6.83 -0.48
CA PHE A 108 36.61 -6.32 -0.49
C PHE A 108 36.66 -5.02 -1.31
N ALA A 109 37.01 -3.91 -0.66
CA ALA A 109 37.26 -2.61 -1.30
C ALA A 109 36.12 -2.14 -2.22
N LEU A 110 34.86 -2.35 -1.81
CA LEU A 110 33.69 -2.08 -2.64
C LEU A 110 33.60 -0.62 -3.07
N SER A 111 33.80 0.31 -2.14
CA SER A 111 33.76 1.75 -2.42
C SER A 111 34.77 2.13 -3.49
N GLU A 112 36.01 1.63 -3.38
CA GLU A 112 37.05 1.91 -4.37
C GLU A 112 36.77 1.21 -5.71
N GLN A 113 36.19 0.01 -5.70
CA GLN A 113 35.77 -0.70 -6.91
C GLN A 113 34.66 0.04 -7.66
N LEU A 114 33.62 0.49 -6.94
CA LEU A 114 32.50 1.25 -7.51
C LEU A 114 32.96 2.59 -8.07
N ALA A 115 33.83 3.31 -7.35
CA ALA A 115 34.42 4.55 -7.84
C ALA A 115 35.20 4.35 -9.15
N CYS A 116 35.97 3.25 -9.25
CA CYS A 116 36.67 2.92 -10.50
C CYS A 116 35.68 2.67 -11.65
N VAL A 117 34.62 1.88 -11.42
CA VAL A 117 33.57 1.63 -12.42
C VAL A 117 32.91 2.94 -12.87
N GLN A 118 32.63 3.85 -11.94
CA GLN A 118 32.05 5.16 -12.24
C GLN A 118 32.96 6.00 -13.16
N ILE A 119 34.28 5.99 -12.93
CA ILE A 119 35.24 6.67 -13.80
C ILE A 119 35.20 6.09 -15.22
N PHE A 120 35.25 4.76 -15.37
CA PHE A 120 35.16 4.11 -16.68
C PHE A 120 33.87 4.48 -17.42
N LEU A 121 32.73 4.45 -16.73
CA LEU A 121 31.43 4.75 -17.33
C LEU A 121 31.18 6.26 -17.54
N ALA A 122 31.99 7.13 -16.94
CA ALA A 122 31.95 8.58 -17.18
C ALA A 122 33.01 9.06 -18.20
N SER A 123 33.92 8.18 -18.64
CA SER A 123 35.03 8.51 -19.54
C SER A 123 34.60 8.94 -20.96
N ALA A 124 35.52 9.54 -21.72
CA ALA A 124 35.32 9.87 -23.13
C ALA A 124 34.95 8.63 -23.99
N ASN A 125 35.56 7.47 -23.69
CA ASN A 125 35.30 6.20 -24.38
C ASN A 125 34.29 5.31 -23.66
N ALA A 126 33.36 5.89 -22.88
CA ALA A 126 32.43 5.12 -22.06
C ALA A 126 31.53 4.14 -22.82
N HIS A 127 31.40 4.23 -24.14
CA HIS A 127 30.69 3.25 -24.96
C HIS A 127 31.47 1.91 -25.10
N VAL A 128 32.79 1.97 -25.21
CA VAL A 128 33.67 0.78 -25.28
C VAL A 128 33.67 0.07 -23.93
N TYR A 129 33.95 0.81 -22.86
CA TYR A 129 33.96 0.27 -21.50
C TYR A 129 32.60 -0.26 -21.08
N PHE A 130 31.51 0.37 -21.54
CA PHE A 130 30.18 -0.15 -21.27
C PHE A 130 29.92 -1.51 -21.94
N ARG A 131 30.44 -1.74 -23.16
CA ARG A 131 30.36 -3.05 -23.81
C ARG A 131 31.10 -4.12 -23.01
N GLU A 132 32.30 -3.82 -22.53
CA GLU A 132 33.08 -4.73 -21.68
C GLU A 132 32.39 -4.98 -20.33
N PHE A 133 31.83 -3.94 -19.74
CA PHE A 133 31.00 -4.01 -18.55
C PHE A 133 29.80 -4.95 -18.76
N GLN A 134 29.11 -4.88 -19.89
CA GLN A 134 28.03 -5.81 -20.23
C GLN A 134 28.52 -7.24 -20.42
N GLN A 135 29.62 -7.45 -21.16
CA GLN A 135 30.19 -8.79 -21.38
C GLN A 135 30.58 -9.49 -20.06
N ALA A 136 31.00 -8.71 -19.06
CA ALA A 136 31.32 -9.20 -17.73
C ALA A 136 30.10 -9.26 -16.78
N ASN A 137 28.86 -9.21 -17.29
CA ASN A 137 27.62 -9.20 -16.49
C ASN A 137 27.59 -8.08 -15.43
N GLY A 138 28.17 -6.92 -15.76
CA GLY A 138 28.32 -5.79 -14.85
C GLY A 138 26.99 -5.29 -14.25
N LEU A 139 25.91 -5.28 -15.03
CA LEU A 139 24.60 -4.87 -14.54
C LEU A 139 24.07 -5.82 -13.46
N ALA A 140 24.15 -7.13 -13.69
CA ALA A 140 23.77 -8.13 -12.70
C ALA A 140 24.62 -7.99 -11.42
N LEU A 141 25.89 -7.60 -11.54
CA LEU A 141 26.74 -7.32 -10.38
C LEU A 141 26.25 -6.11 -9.59
N LEU A 142 25.97 -4.98 -10.24
CA LEU A 142 25.43 -3.80 -9.57
C LEU A 142 24.10 -4.12 -8.85
N VAL A 143 23.20 -4.84 -9.52
CA VAL A 143 21.95 -5.31 -8.92
C VAL A 143 22.22 -6.22 -7.71
N SER A 144 23.16 -7.17 -7.82
CA SER A 144 23.51 -8.05 -6.71
C SER A 144 24.08 -7.29 -5.50
N VAL A 145 24.83 -6.21 -5.73
CA VAL A 145 25.35 -5.35 -4.66
C VAL A 145 24.20 -4.65 -3.93
N LEU A 146 23.20 -4.12 -4.63
CA LEU A 146 22.03 -3.51 -3.98
C LEU A 146 21.23 -4.53 -3.16
N GLN A 147 21.06 -5.74 -3.68
CA GLN A 147 20.32 -6.82 -3.02
C GLN A 147 21.10 -7.43 -1.84
N ALA A 148 22.42 -7.27 -1.79
CA ALA A 148 23.24 -7.70 -0.67
C ALA A 148 22.94 -6.84 0.56
N GLY A 149 22.05 -7.32 1.43
CA GLY A 149 21.66 -6.62 2.67
C GLY A 149 20.33 -7.01 3.31
N GLY A 150 19.68 -8.11 2.90
CA GLY A 150 18.46 -8.58 3.53
C GLY A 150 18.73 -9.31 4.86
N ALA A 151 18.17 -8.79 5.95
CA ALA A 151 18.16 -9.34 7.31
C ALA A 151 19.53 -9.57 7.98
N GLY A 152 20.13 -8.49 8.49
CA GLY A 152 21.24 -8.52 9.44
C GLY A 152 22.46 -7.70 8.99
N ALA A 153 22.78 -6.64 9.74
CA ALA A 153 23.99 -5.81 9.71
C ALA A 153 24.87 -5.80 8.44
N GLY A 154 24.65 -4.80 7.58
CA GLY A 154 25.71 -3.94 7.02
C GLY A 154 26.84 -4.61 6.22
N VAL A 155 26.52 -5.25 5.09
CA VAL A 155 27.55 -5.69 4.13
C VAL A 155 27.90 -4.56 3.14
N VAL A 156 26.94 -3.72 2.76
CA VAL A 156 27.08 -2.58 1.84
C VAL A 156 26.66 -1.29 2.56
N SER A 157 27.49 -0.25 2.49
CA SER A 157 27.20 1.05 3.09
C SER A 157 26.20 1.86 2.25
N ASP A 158 25.51 2.82 2.86
CA ASP A 158 24.58 3.71 2.14
C ASP A 158 25.28 4.54 1.06
N ALA A 159 26.53 4.95 1.32
CA ALA A 159 27.36 5.64 0.34
C ALA A 159 27.61 4.76 -0.91
N ASP A 160 27.92 3.47 -0.70
CA ASP A 160 28.10 2.53 -1.82
C ASP A 160 26.79 2.30 -2.57
N ARG A 161 25.65 2.20 -1.86
CA ARG A 161 24.32 2.06 -2.48
C ARG A 161 24.00 3.27 -3.36
N LEU A 162 24.26 4.48 -2.87
CA LEU A 162 24.09 5.72 -3.64
C LEU A 162 24.91 5.72 -4.92
N VAL A 163 26.18 5.28 -4.86
CA VAL A 163 27.02 5.17 -6.06
C VAL A 163 26.43 4.15 -7.03
N VAL A 164 25.92 3.01 -6.55
CA VAL A 164 25.28 2.02 -7.44
C VAL A 164 24.00 2.57 -8.08
N LEU A 165 23.18 3.30 -7.33
CA LEU A 165 21.97 3.95 -7.88
C LEU A 165 22.32 4.98 -8.95
N ASP A 166 23.31 5.85 -8.70
CA ASP A 166 23.82 6.81 -9.71
C ASP A 166 24.35 6.10 -10.96
N LEU A 167 25.08 4.99 -10.80
CA LEU A 167 25.54 4.18 -11.93
C LEU A 167 24.36 3.62 -12.74
N LEU A 168 23.35 3.04 -12.09
CA LEU A 168 22.17 2.50 -12.76
C LEU A 168 21.38 3.61 -13.47
N PHE A 169 21.17 4.75 -12.80
CA PHE A 169 20.51 5.93 -13.35
C PHE A 169 21.20 6.41 -14.64
N ARG A 170 22.53 6.59 -14.61
CA ARG A 170 23.30 6.98 -15.81
C ARG A 170 23.23 5.95 -16.92
N VAL A 171 23.21 4.66 -16.59
CA VAL A 171 23.04 3.61 -17.60
C VAL A 171 21.64 3.67 -18.22
N SER A 172 20.60 3.86 -17.42
CA SER A 172 19.22 3.99 -17.94
C SER A 172 19.06 5.19 -18.88
N GLN A 173 19.73 6.32 -18.61
CA GLN A 173 19.72 7.51 -19.46
C GLN A 173 20.31 7.29 -20.86
N ARG A 174 21.11 6.23 -21.06
CA ARG A 174 21.70 5.91 -22.38
C ARG A 174 20.69 5.32 -23.37
N GLY A 175 19.46 5.06 -22.95
CA GLY A 175 18.35 4.72 -23.82
C GLY A 175 17.73 3.36 -23.55
N ARG A 176 16.67 3.05 -24.29
CA ARG A 176 15.74 1.94 -24.00
C ARG A 176 16.42 0.58 -23.85
N ALA A 177 17.33 0.20 -24.74
CA ALA A 177 17.98 -1.11 -24.70
C ALA A 177 18.74 -1.34 -23.37
N HIS A 178 19.24 -0.27 -22.76
CA HIS A 178 19.90 -0.30 -21.45
C HIS A 178 18.90 -0.49 -20.32
N LYS A 179 17.77 0.24 -20.36
CA LYS A 179 16.67 0.07 -19.41
C LYS A 179 16.15 -1.38 -19.44
N GLU A 180 15.93 -1.94 -20.62
CA GLU A 180 15.51 -3.34 -20.75
C GLU A 180 16.54 -4.33 -20.17
N ALA A 181 17.84 -4.06 -20.36
CA ALA A 181 18.89 -4.90 -19.78
C ALA A 181 18.89 -4.84 -18.24
N ILE A 182 18.63 -3.66 -17.66
CA ILE A 182 18.44 -3.49 -16.21
C ILE A 182 17.21 -4.26 -15.74
N SER A 183 16.06 -4.15 -16.43
CA SER A 183 14.82 -4.87 -16.07
C SER A 183 14.98 -6.39 -16.12
N ARG A 184 15.74 -6.92 -17.08
CA ARG A 184 16.04 -8.37 -17.16
C ARG A 184 16.81 -8.89 -15.95
N CYS A 185 17.48 -8.00 -15.21
CA CYS A 185 18.20 -8.33 -13.98
C CYS A 185 17.38 -8.01 -12.71
N GLU A 186 16.07 -7.79 -12.81
CA GLU A 186 15.20 -7.34 -11.70
C GLU A 186 15.63 -5.99 -11.10
N GLY A 187 16.16 -5.09 -11.94
CA GLY A 187 16.73 -3.81 -11.48
C GLY A 187 15.76 -2.95 -10.67
N GLU A 188 14.48 -2.89 -11.04
CA GLU A 188 13.48 -2.10 -10.33
C GLU A 188 13.31 -2.59 -8.88
N LEU A 189 13.15 -3.90 -8.68
CA LEU A 189 13.06 -4.49 -7.33
C LEU A 189 14.37 -4.37 -6.56
N ALA A 190 15.51 -4.48 -7.23
CA ALA A 190 16.82 -4.32 -6.61
C ALA A 190 17.04 -2.90 -6.07
N VAL A 191 16.61 -1.87 -6.81
CA VAL A 191 16.66 -0.47 -6.36
C VAL A 191 15.84 -0.28 -5.08
N ILE A 192 14.61 -0.80 -5.04
CA ILE A 192 13.73 -0.71 -3.86
C ILE A 192 14.33 -1.44 -2.66
N ARG A 193 14.74 -2.71 -2.84
CA ARG A 193 15.40 -3.51 -1.80
C ARG A 193 16.71 -2.88 -1.33
N GLY A 194 17.40 -2.22 -2.25
CA GLY A 194 18.62 -1.48 -1.98
C GLY A 194 18.41 -0.35 -0.97
N ALA A 195 17.36 0.46 -1.18
CA ALA A 195 17.00 1.54 -0.27
C ALA A 195 16.48 1.03 1.09
N LEU A 196 15.69 -0.05 1.08
CA LEU A 196 15.19 -0.71 2.30
C LEU A 196 16.30 -1.26 3.20
N ALA A 197 17.38 -1.78 2.61
CA ALA A 197 18.49 -2.37 3.36
C ALA A 197 19.47 -1.34 3.94
N GLY A 198 19.50 -0.12 3.40
CA GLY A 198 20.36 0.96 3.87
C GLY A 198 19.73 1.84 4.95
N SER A 199 18.46 2.21 4.76
CA SER A 199 17.71 2.98 5.77
C SER A 199 17.25 2.10 6.93
N GLU A 200 17.05 2.69 8.12
CA GLU A 200 16.29 2.07 9.21
C GLU A 200 14.83 1.86 8.78
N ARG A 201 14.59 0.87 7.90
CA ARG A 201 13.27 0.37 7.49
C ARG A 201 12.23 1.47 7.20
N CYS A 202 12.52 2.35 6.24
CA CYS A 202 11.61 3.43 5.80
C CYS A 202 11.39 4.59 6.79
N ALA A 203 12.08 4.69 7.92
CA ALA A 203 11.88 5.76 8.91
C ALA A 203 12.12 7.18 8.36
N ASN A 204 12.92 7.33 7.29
CA ASN A 204 13.14 8.60 6.61
C ASN A 204 13.14 8.46 5.09
N MET A 205 11.96 8.55 4.48
CA MET A 205 11.79 8.52 3.02
C MET A 205 12.31 9.78 2.30
N ALA A 206 12.77 10.79 3.04
CA ALA A 206 13.46 11.98 2.51
C ALA A 206 14.99 11.89 2.62
N SER A 207 15.54 10.73 2.97
CA SER A 207 16.99 10.54 2.93
C SER A 207 17.52 10.58 1.50
N PRO A 208 18.80 10.96 1.28
CA PRO A 208 19.42 10.96 -0.06
C PRO A 208 19.31 9.61 -0.78
N LEU A 209 19.30 8.50 -0.03
CA LEU A 209 19.16 7.16 -0.58
C LEU A 209 17.77 6.92 -1.19
N TRP A 210 16.71 7.40 -0.53
CA TRP A 210 15.34 7.30 -1.02
C TRP A 210 15.05 8.28 -2.16
N GLU A 211 15.68 9.46 -2.17
CA GLU A 211 15.65 10.39 -3.30
C GLU A 211 16.31 9.77 -4.54
N ALA A 212 17.54 9.25 -4.41
CA ALA A 212 18.22 8.55 -5.50
C ALA A 212 17.43 7.31 -5.97
N CYS A 213 16.78 6.59 -5.06
CA CYS A 213 15.89 5.48 -5.39
C CYS A 213 14.72 5.94 -6.27
N ARG A 214 14.04 7.03 -5.89
CA ARG A 214 12.93 7.62 -6.65
C ARG A 214 13.38 7.99 -8.06
N ASP A 215 14.46 8.73 -8.18
CA ASP A 215 14.97 9.22 -9.47
C ASP A 215 15.39 8.06 -10.38
N THR A 216 16.08 7.06 -9.81
CA THR A 216 16.48 5.85 -10.53
C THR A 216 15.27 5.05 -11.00
N LEU A 217 14.25 4.86 -10.17
CA LEU A 217 13.03 4.14 -10.56
C LEU A 217 12.26 4.87 -11.65
N LEU A 218 12.03 6.19 -11.50
CA LEU A 218 11.28 6.96 -12.49
C LEU A 218 12.01 6.99 -13.84
N GLU A 219 13.33 7.22 -13.84
CA GLU A 219 14.13 7.13 -15.07
C GLU A 219 14.04 5.73 -15.68
N GLN A 220 14.16 4.68 -14.87
CA GLN A 220 14.13 3.29 -15.36
C GLN A 220 12.75 2.89 -15.93
N MET A 221 11.66 3.36 -15.33
CA MET A 221 10.29 2.99 -15.68
C MET A 221 9.76 3.78 -16.89
N VAL A 222 10.24 4.99 -17.12
CA VAL A 222 9.80 5.84 -18.24
C VAL A 222 10.53 5.49 -19.54
N GLY A 223 9.77 5.32 -20.62
CA GLY A 223 10.32 5.00 -21.96
C GLY A 223 10.74 3.54 -22.15
N ASN A 224 10.50 2.67 -21.16
CA ASN A 224 10.83 1.24 -21.18
C ASN A 224 9.59 0.37 -21.49
N SER A 225 9.09 0.47 -22.72
CA SER A 225 7.79 -0.09 -23.11
C SER A 225 7.70 -1.63 -23.09
N ASN A 226 8.84 -2.31 -23.20
CA ASN A 226 8.91 -3.78 -23.25
C ASN A 226 8.95 -4.42 -21.86
N CYS A 227 9.09 -3.62 -20.79
CA CYS A 227 9.24 -4.10 -19.43
C CYS A 227 8.15 -3.57 -18.49
N HIS A 228 6.95 -3.26 -19.02
CA HIS A 228 5.80 -2.86 -18.20
C HIS A 228 5.45 -3.89 -17.12
N GLY A 229 5.72 -5.18 -17.35
CA GLY A 229 5.54 -6.23 -16.35
C GLY A 229 6.41 -6.00 -15.12
N GLN A 230 7.71 -5.77 -15.31
CA GLN A 230 8.67 -5.50 -14.23
C GLN A 230 8.33 -4.20 -13.50
N THR A 231 7.98 -3.14 -14.23
CA THR A 231 7.48 -1.88 -13.65
C THR A 231 6.28 -2.14 -12.75
N HIS A 232 5.29 -2.89 -13.24
CA HIS A 232 4.08 -3.20 -12.49
C HIS A 232 4.38 -4.04 -11.24
N THR A 233 5.22 -5.07 -11.37
CA THR A 233 5.65 -5.91 -10.24
C THR A 233 6.34 -5.09 -9.15
N ALA A 234 7.18 -4.13 -9.52
CA ALA A 234 7.84 -3.24 -8.57
C ALA A 234 6.84 -2.31 -7.84
N ILE A 235 5.87 -1.74 -8.56
CA ILE A 235 4.81 -0.90 -7.96
C ILE A 235 3.92 -1.72 -7.02
N ALA A 236 3.47 -2.89 -7.47
CA ALA A 236 2.66 -3.80 -6.66
C ALA A 236 3.42 -4.25 -5.40
N PHE A 237 4.72 -4.53 -5.51
CA PHE A 237 5.57 -4.85 -4.35
C PHE A 237 5.57 -3.72 -3.31
N MET A 238 5.71 -2.46 -3.74
CA MET A 238 5.70 -1.32 -2.81
C MET A 238 4.32 -1.10 -2.17
N LEU A 239 3.25 -1.15 -2.97
CA LEU A 239 1.87 -0.93 -2.49
C LEU A 239 1.34 -2.05 -1.59
N GLY A 240 1.83 -3.28 -1.78
CA GLY A 240 1.50 -4.45 -0.96
C GLY A 240 2.44 -4.66 0.24
N HIS A 241 3.37 -3.75 0.50
CA HIS A 241 4.31 -3.88 1.62
C HIS A 241 3.65 -3.61 2.97
N ALA A 242 4.18 -4.19 4.06
CA ALA A 242 3.63 -4.01 5.40
C ALA A 242 3.78 -2.57 5.95
N GLU A 243 4.93 -1.94 5.66
CA GLU A 243 5.22 -0.56 6.08
C GLU A 243 4.47 0.47 5.23
N ASN A 244 3.72 1.37 5.86
CA ASN A 244 2.88 2.35 5.17
C ASN A 244 3.70 3.37 4.38
N GLU A 245 4.89 3.71 4.86
CA GLU A 245 5.81 4.66 4.25
C GLU A 245 6.23 4.19 2.85
N LEU A 246 6.50 2.88 2.69
CA LEU A 246 6.81 2.31 1.38
C LEU A 246 5.58 2.27 0.48
N ARG A 247 4.39 2.01 1.04
CA ARG A 247 3.14 2.06 0.26
C ARG A 247 2.89 3.47 -0.27
N VAL A 248 3.06 4.51 0.56
CA VAL A 248 2.92 5.91 0.15
C VAL A 248 3.93 6.25 -0.94
N PHE A 249 5.19 5.84 -0.78
CA PHE A 249 6.22 6.03 -1.81
C PHE A 249 5.83 5.32 -3.13
N GLY A 250 5.35 4.08 -3.06
CA GLY A 250 4.86 3.35 -4.22
C GLY A 250 3.68 4.03 -4.91
N ALA A 251 2.75 4.58 -4.14
CA ALA A 251 1.61 5.33 -4.66
C ALA A 251 2.04 6.63 -5.37
N GLN A 252 3.02 7.34 -4.82
CA GLN A 252 3.61 8.53 -5.45
C GLN A 252 4.32 8.21 -6.76
N ILE A 253 5.13 7.13 -6.80
CA ILE A 253 5.76 6.66 -8.03
C ILE A 253 4.69 6.33 -9.08
N LEU A 254 3.64 5.58 -8.70
CA LEU A 254 2.55 5.27 -9.60
C LEU A 254 1.85 6.54 -10.12
N ARG A 255 1.61 7.52 -9.25
CA ARG A 255 0.99 8.80 -9.61
C ARG A 255 1.83 9.55 -10.65
N HIS A 256 3.14 9.64 -10.44
CA HIS A 256 4.05 10.21 -11.44
C HIS A 256 3.98 9.52 -12.81
N LEU A 257 3.72 8.22 -12.85
CA LEU A 257 3.65 7.47 -14.11
C LEU A 257 2.31 7.60 -14.83
N ILE A 258 1.23 7.98 -14.15
CA ILE A 258 -0.13 7.95 -14.73
C ILE A 258 -0.83 9.31 -14.82
N THR A 259 -0.42 10.30 -14.02
CA THR A 259 -1.05 11.62 -14.00
C THR A 259 -0.70 12.40 -15.28
N PRO A 260 -1.70 12.92 -16.02
CA PRO A 260 -1.48 13.59 -17.31
C PRO A 260 -0.46 14.73 -17.29
N ASP A 261 -0.41 15.51 -16.21
CA ASP A 261 0.48 16.66 -16.08
C ASP A 261 1.88 16.30 -15.55
N SER A 262 2.15 15.01 -15.34
CA SER A 262 3.44 14.58 -14.80
C SER A 262 4.51 14.49 -15.90
N PHE A 263 5.71 15.00 -15.59
CA PHE A 263 6.88 14.85 -16.45
C PHE A 263 7.21 13.37 -16.75
N TYR A 264 6.90 12.47 -15.82
CA TYR A 264 7.19 11.04 -15.92
C TYR A 264 6.01 10.22 -16.46
N LEU A 265 5.01 10.86 -17.07
CA LEU A 265 3.85 10.18 -17.62
C LEU A 265 4.27 9.09 -18.64
N SER A 266 3.80 7.86 -18.40
CA SER A 266 3.93 6.74 -19.33
C SER A 266 2.56 6.28 -19.81
N LEU A 267 2.08 6.88 -20.91
CA LEU A 267 0.81 6.50 -21.53
C LEU A 267 0.79 5.02 -21.96
N ALA A 268 1.93 4.49 -22.40
CA ALA A 268 2.06 3.09 -22.79
C ALA A 268 1.84 2.15 -21.60
N TYR A 269 2.45 2.46 -20.45
CA TYR A 269 2.25 1.71 -19.21
C TYR A 269 0.80 1.82 -18.71
N ARG A 270 0.26 3.05 -18.64
CA ARG A 270 -1.11 3.31 -18.20
C ARG A 270 -2.14 2.50 -19.02
N ARG A 271 -1.98 2.43 -20.34
CA ARG A 271 -2.87 1.66 -21.22
C ARG A 271 -2.65 0.16 -21.08
N ALA A 272 -1.40 -0.30 -20.98
CA ALA A 272 -1.09 -1.72 -20.91
C ALA A 272 -1.52 -2.37 -19.58
N LYS A 273 -1.57 -1.60 -18.48
CA LYS A 273 -1.87 -2.07 -17.12
C LYS A 273 -3.11 -1.42 -16.51
N GLN A 274 -4.01 -0.96 -17.37
CA GLN A 274 -5.12 -0.11 -17.00
C GLN A 274 -6.01 -0.72 -15.90
N THR A 275 -6.36 -2.00 -16.03
CA THR A 275 -7.19 -2.74 -15.06
C THR A 275 -6.49 -2.93 -13.73
N GLU A 276 -5.23 -3.36 -13.74
CA GLU A 276 -4.48 -3.62 -12.52
C GLU A 276 -4.16 -2.32 -11.76
N ILE A 277 -3.93 -1.21 -12.48
CA ILE A 277 -3.74 0.12 -11.88
C ILE A 277 -5.01 0.58 -11.17
N VAL A 278 -6.20 0.35 -11.75
CA VAL A 278 -7.47 0.69 -11.08
C VAL A 278 -7.62 -0.10 -9.78
N SER A 279 -7.35 -1.40 -9.79
CA SER A 279 -7.40 -2.23 -8.57
C SER A 279 -6.45 -1.68 -7.49
N LEU A 280 -5.18 -1.41 -7.84
CA LEU A 280 -4.21 -0.85 -6.90
C LEU A 280 -4.63 0.52 -6.36
N ALA A 281 -5.21 1.39 -7.19
CA ALA A 281 -5.67 2.71 -6.77
C ALA A 281 -6.85 2.62 -5.78
N ILE A 282 -7.79 1.71 -6.02
CA ILE A 282 -8.92 1.47 -5.11
C ILE A 282 -8.43 0.86 -3.79
N GLU A 283 -7.57 -0.16 -3.82
CA GLU A 283 -6.99 -0.75 -2.59
C GLU A 283 -6.23 0.29 -1.75
N THR A 284 -5.55 1.21 -2.43
CA THR A 284 -4.85 2.35 -1.80
C THR A 284 -5.84 3.33 -1.16
N LEU A 285 -6.95 3.64 -1.85
CA LEU A 285 -8.02 4.51 -1.35
C LEU A 285 -8.79 3.93 -0.15
N GLU A 286 -8.96 2.60 -0.11
CA GLU A 286 -9.63 1.90 1.00
C GLU A 286 -8.77 1.82 2.27
N SER A 287 -7.51 2.26 2.22
CA SER A 287 -6.59 2.21 3.36
C SER A 287 -7.08 2.99 4.58
N ASN A 288 -6.72 2.50 5.77
CA ASN A 288 -6.94 3.19 7.04
C ASN A 288 -5.91 4.30 7.30
N ASN A 289 -4.82 4.36 6.52
CA ASN A 289 -3.80 5.40 6.62
C ASN A 289 -4.22 6.61 5.78
N THR A 290 -4.29 7.79 6.39
CA THR A 290 -4.79 9.03 5.76
C THR A 290 -3.91 9.52 4.62
N GLN A 291 -2.58 9.40 4.74
CA GLN A 291 -1.65 9.74 3.67
C GLN A 291 -1.82 8.81 2.47
N LEU A 292 -1.94 7.51 2.72
CA LEU A 292 -2.13 6.55 1.66
C LEU A 292 -3.49 6.73 0.98
N GLN A 293 -4.55 6.98 1.76
CA GLN A 293 -5.87 7.30 1.24
C GLN A 293 -5.84 8.55 0.35
N HIS A 294 -5.11 9.59 0.76
CA HIS A 294 -4.93 10.80 -0.06
C HIS A 294 -4.25 10.48 -1.40
N GLU A 295 -3.16 9.71 -1.41
CA GLU A 295 -2.54 9.29 -2.67
C GLU A 295 -3.49 8.42 -3.50
N GLY A 296 -4.29 7.53 -2.88
CA GLY A 296 -5.33 6.77 -3.55
C GLY A 296 -6.39 7.64 -4.22
N LEU A 297 -6.79 8.73 -3.57
CA LEU A 297 -7.73 9.72 -4.11
C LEU A 297 -7.17 10.40 -5.36
N GLU A 298 -5.91 10.85 -5.31
CA GLU A 298 -5.22 11.48 -6.45
C GLU A 298 -5.05 10.52 -7.64
N LEU A 299 -4.77 9.24 -7.36
CA LEU A 299 -4.69 8.18 -8.36
C LEU A 299 -6.05 7.95 -9.03
N VAL A 300 -7.11 7.76 -8.24
CA VAL A 300 -8.48 7.56 -8.76
C VAL A 300 -8.94 8.78 -9.55
N HIS A 301 -8.70 9.99 -9.04
CA HIS A 301 -9.01 11.23 -9.74
C HIS A 301 -8.31 11.30 -11.11
N SER A 302 -7.02 10.96 -11.18
CA SER A 302 -6.25 10.91 -12.44
C SER A 302 -6.80 9.87 -13.43
N LEU A 303 -7.32 8.74 -12.93
CA LEU A 303 -7.89 7.66 -13.73
C LEU A 303 -9.31 8.00 -14.24
N LEU A 304 -10.11 8.71 -13.46
CA LEU A 304 -11.48 9.15 -13.83
C LEU A 304 -11.50 10.10 -15.03
N GLN A 305 -10.37 10.75 -15.33
CA GLN A 305 -10.20 11.54 -16.55
C GLN A 305 -10.29 10.68 -17.83
N SER A 306 -10.09 9.36 -17.74
CA SER A 306 -10.30 8.44 -18.85
C SER A 306 -11.76 8.01 -18.97
N GLU A 307 -12.40 8.38 -20.07
CA GLU A 307 -13.82 8.07 -20.30
C GLU A 307 -14.12 6.57 -20.28
N SER A 308 -13.22 5.76 -20.83
CA SER A 308 -13.34 4.30 -20.87
C SER A 308 -13.34 3.64 -19.50
N LEU A 309 -12.73 4.27 -18.49
CA LEU A 309 -12.65 3.75 -17.13
C LEU A 309 -13.71 4.31 -16.19
N ARG A 310 -14.26 5.47 -16.53
CA ARG A 310 -15.12 6.25 -15.64
C ARG A 310 -16.24 5.39 -15.05
N ARG A 311 -16.89 4.57 -15.89
CA ARG A 311 -18.01 3.73 -15.47
C ARG A 311 -17.58 2.64 -14.49
N ASP A 312 -16.50 1.93 -14.78
CA ASP A 312 -16.05 0.81 -13.96
C ASP A 312 -15.49 1.29 -12.62
N ILE A 313 -14.77 2.41 -12.61
CA ILE A 313 -14.32 3.06 -11.37
C ILE A 313 -15.52 3.49 -10.53
N CYS A 314 -16.52 4.15 -11.12
CA CYS A 314 -17.71 4.58 -10.38
C CYS A 314 -18.48 3.40 -9.78
N LYS A 315 -18.60 2.28 -10.51
CA LYS A 315 -19.20 1.05 -9.98
C LYS A 315 -18.47 0.58 -8.72
N VAL A 316 -17.15 0.48 -8.78
CA VAL A 316 -16.34 0.01 -7.64
C VAL A 316 -16.45 0.97 -6.45
N LEU A 317 -16.44 2.28 -6.68
CA LEU A 317 -16.60 3.28 -5.62
C LEU A 317 -17.98 3.20 -4.95
N VAL A 318 -19.05 2.97 -5.71
CA VAL A 318 -20.39 2.78 -5.14
C VAL A 318 -20.45 1.47 -4.36
N GLU A 319 -19.94 0.37 -4.89
CA GLU A 319 -19.88 -0.90 -4.16
C GLU A 319 -19.05 -0.81 -2.87
N TRP A 320 -17.97 -0.02 -2.87
CA TRP A 320 -17.23 0.30 -1.66
C TRP A 320 -18.11 1.04 -0.64
N ALA A 321 -18.88 2.05 -1.05
CA ALA A 321 -19.83 2.73 -0.15
C ALA A 321 -20.93 1.80 0.37
N LYS A 322 -21.45 0.88 -0.47
CA LYS A 322 -22.44 -0.13 -0.04
C LYS A 322 -21.88 -1.04 1.03
N ARG A 323 -20.69 -1.62 0.81
CA ARG A 323 -19.99 -2.43 1.82
C ARG A 323 -19.75 -1.61 3.09
N ALA A 324 -19.19 -0.41 2.96
CA ALA A 324 -18.85 0.43 4.10
C ALA A 324 -20.07 0.84 4.93
N ALA A 325 -21.24 1.02 4.31
CA ALA A 325 -22.50 1.37 4.99
C ALA A 325 -23.01 0.28 5.94
N VAL A 326 -22.74 -0.99 5.62
CA VAL A 326 -23.16 -2.15 6.43
C VAL A 326 -22.07 -2.66 7.38
N THR A 327 -20.80 -2.30 7.14
CA THR A 327 -19.68 -2.69 8.00
C THR A 327 -19.78 -2.02 9.39
N PRO A 328 -19.70 -2.79 10.49
CA PRO A 328 -19.65 -2.22 11.84
C PRO A 328 -18.32 -1.47 12.06
N ASP A 329 -18.33 -0.48 12.94
CA ASP A 329 -17.09 0.22 13.28
C ASP A 329 -16.25 -0.65 14.21
N VAL A 330 -14.98 -0.84 13.89
CA VAL A 330 -14.05 -1.55 14.77
C VAL A 330 -13.70 -0.64 15.94
N VAL A 331 -14.25 -0.94 17.11
CA VAL A 331 -13.95 -0.25 18.37
C VAL A 331 -12.77 -0.94 19.06
N ASP A 332 -11.79 -0.17 19.51
CA ASP A 332 -10.70 -0.67 20.37
C ASP A 332 -11.27 -0.99 21.76
N GLU A 333 -11.06 -2.23 22.24
CA GLU A 333 -11.60 -2.77 23.51
C GLU A 333 -11.37 -1.85 24.71
N ARG A 334 -10.30 -1.05 24.68
CA ARG A 334 -9.97 -0.06 25.73
C ARG A 334 -11.02 1.02 25.92
N PHE A 335 -11.92 1.19 24.97
CA PHE A 335 -12.99 2.16 25.00
C PHE A 335 -14.39 1.54 25.14
N ALA A 336 -14.49 0.22 25.36
CA ALA A 336 -15.76 -0.46 25.57
C ALA A 336 -16.57 0.11 26.76
N SER A 337 -15.86 0.60 27.79
CA SER A 337 -16.46 1.20 29.00
C SER A 337 -17.02 2.61 28.80
N VAL A 338 -16.79 3.25 27.64
CA VAL A 338 -17.21 4.65 27.37
C VAL A 338 -18.12 4.73 26.12
N GLN A 339 -18.69 3.59 25.70
CA GLN A 339 -19.50 3.46 24.47
C GLN A 339 -20.68 4.43 24.35
N SER A 340 -21.16 4.96 25.47
CA SER A 340 -22.29 5.89 25.54
C SER A 340 -21.91 7.37 25.41
N SER A 341 -20.61 7.72 25.39
CA SER A 341 -20.20 9.13 25.31
C SER A 341 -20.12 9.63 23.85
N ARG A 342 -20.46 10.91 23.66
CA ARG A 342 -20.38 11.61 22.36
C ARG A 342 -18.94 11.68 21.82
N GLU A 343 -17.96 11.73 22.71
CA GLU A 343 -16.53 11.78 22.37
C GLU A 343 -16.05 10.44 21.82
N PHE A 344 -16.53 9.33 22.39
CA PHE A 344 -16.30 7.98 21.92
C PHE A 344 -16.93 7.72 20.54
N GLU A 345 -18.16 8.16 20.32
CA GLU A 345 -18.84 8.09 19.02
C GLU A 345 -18.07 8.89 17.96
N THR A 346 -17.57 10.08 18.32
CA THR A 346 -16.75 10.88 17.38
C THR A 346 -15.44 10.18 17.05
N PHE A 347 -14.75 9.59 18.03
CA PHE A 347 -13.46 8.92 17.84
C PHE A 347 -13.56 7.62 17.04
N SER A 348 -14.58 6.79 17.32
CA SER A 348 -14.85 5.56 16.57
C SER A 348 -15.27 5.88 15.13
N HIS A 349 -16.08 6.93 14.92
CA HIS A 349 -16.54 7.26 13.58
C HIS A 349 -15.47 7.93 12.70
N ILE A 350 -14.44 8.59 13.26
CA ILE A 350 -13.30 9.12 12.49
C ILE A 350 -12.60 7.99 11.72
N ARG A 351 -12.55 6.78 12.28
CA ARG A 351 -11.96 5.60 11.62
C ARG A 351 -12.98 4.78 10.84
N SER A 352 -14.25 5.19 10.86
CA SER A 352 -15.32 4.46 10.20
C SER A 352 -15.01 4.26 8.71
N PRO A 353 -15.17 3.03 8.20
CA PRO A 353 -15.10 2.77 6.77
C PRO A 353 -16.08 3.65 5.98
N PHE A 354 -17.29 3.88 6.49
CA PHE A 354 -18.31 4.65 5.78
C PHE A 354 -17.95 6.13 5.69
N VAL A 355 -17.49 6.75 6.77
CA VAL A 355 -17.11 8.16 6.77
C VAL A 355 -16.02 8.41 5.73
N ARG A 356 -15.01 7.53 5.69
CA ARG A 356 -13.93 7.56 4.69
C ARG A 356 -14.43 7.41 3.26
N ALA A 357 -15.32 6.44 3.03
CA ALA A 357 -15.93 6.22 1.70
C ALA A 357 -16.73 7.45 1.25
N ALA A 358 -17.60 7.97 2.12
CA ALA A 358 -18.44 9.14 1.84
C ALA A 358 -17.61 10.41 1.60
N GLN A 359 -16.57 10.67 2.40
CA GLN A 359 -15.65 11.79 2.19
C GLN A 359 -14.85 11.69 0.88
N SER A 360 -14.35 10.49 0.57
CA SER A 360 -13.61 10.24 -0.68
C SER A 360 -14.51 10.44 -1.89
N LEU A 361 -15.70 9.86 -1.88
CA LEU A 361 -16.72 10.07 -2.90
C LEU A 361 -17.10 11.54 -3.03
N SER A 362 -17.31 12.24 -1.92
CA SER A 362 -17.68 13.67 -1.96
C SER A 362 -16.58 14.51 -2.60
N THR A 363 -15.32 14.22 -2.29
CA THR A 363 -14.18 14.90 -2.92
C THR A 363 -14.13 14.61 -4.42
N LEU A 364 -14.30 13.36 -4.84
CA LEU A 364 -14.30 12.96 -6.26
C LEU A 364 -15.48 13.56 -7.04
N MET A 365 -16.67 13.60 -6.44
CA MET A 365 -17.85 14.21 -7.05
C MET A 365 -17.66 15.72 -7.23
N ASN A 366 -17.03 16.39 -6.25
CA ASN A 366 -16.67 17.81 -6.34
C ASN A 366 -15.64 18.09 -7.43
N SER A 367 -14.58 17.27 -7.53
CA SER A 367 -13.51 17.46 -8.51
C SER A 367 -13.91 17.04 -9.92
N THR A 368 -14.88 16.13 -10.05
CA THR A 368 -15.29 15.55 -11.35
C THR A 368 -16.81 15.43 -11.44
N PRO A 369 -17.54 16.57 -11.54
CA PRO A 369 -19.01 16.58 -11.50
C PRO A 369 -19.67 15.79 -12.64
N ALA A 370 -18.94 15.50 -13.72
CA ALA A 370 -19.39 14.65 -14.83
C ALA A 370 -19.76 13.21 -14.40
N ILE A 371 -19.27 12.72 -13.25
CA ILE A 371 -19.62 11.39 -12.75
C ILE A 371 -20.98 11.35 -12.03
N LEU A 372 -21.52 12.49 -11.59
CA LEU A 372 -22.72 12.55 -10.76
C LEU A 372 -23.95 11.92 -11.41
N PRO A 373 -24.31 12.21 -12.68
CA PRO A 373 -25.48 11.59 -13.30
C PRO A 373 -25.37 10.06 -13.33
N LEU A 374 -24.17 9.54 -13.60
CA LEU A 374 -23.90 8.10 -13.61
C LEU A 374 -24.06 7.48 -12.21
N LEU A 375 -23.49 8.12 -11.18
CA LEU A 375 -23.56 7.63 -9.80
C LEU A 375 -25.00 7.56 -9.28
N VAL A 376 -25.84 8.52 -9.67
CA VAL A 376 -27.23 8.63 -9.19
C VAL A 376 -28.17 7.76 -10.02
N ALA A 377 -28.17 7.93 -11.34
CA ALA A 377 -29.18 7.34 -12.21
C ALA A 377 -28.93 5.85 -12.51
N GLU A 378 -27.68 5.42 -12.58
CA GLU A 378 -27.34 4.05 -12.99
C GLU A 378 -26.79 3.18 -11.86
N LEU A 379 -26.10 3.79 -10.88
CA LEU A 379 -25.36 3.05 -9.86
C LEU A 379 -25.98 3.13 -8.46
N GLU A 380 -27.07 3.89 -8.29
CA GLU A 380 -27.86 3.94 -7.06
C GLU A 380 -27.07 4.43 -5.82
N LEU A 381 -26.14 5.37 -5.98
CA LEU A 381 -25.34 5.91 -4.87
C LEU A 381 -26.18 6.41 -3.68
N LEU A 382 -27.39 6.92 -3.94
CA LEU A 382 -28.28 7.42 -2.88
C LEU A 382 -28.76 6.34 -1.92
N VAL A 383 -28.78 5.06 -2.32
CA VAL A 383 -29.27 3.95 -1.48
C VAL A 383 -28.38 3.73 -0.24
N PRO A 384 -27.05 3.49 -0.36
CA PRO A 384 -26.19 3.34 0.82
C PRO A 384 -26.14 4.59 1.68
N LEU A 385 -26.19 5.79 1.08
CA LEU A 385 -26.21 7.04 1.84
C LEU A 385 -27.51 7.18 2.66
N ALA A 386 -28.66 6.89 2.05
CA ALA A 386 -29.96 6.92 2.73
C ALA A 386 -30.06 5.86 3.83
N PHE A 387 -29.54 4.64 3.59
CA PHE A 387 -29.48 3.59 4.61
C PHE A 387 -28.74 4.08 5.87
N VAL A 388 -27.55 4.65 5.71
CA VAL A 388 -26.78 5.18 6.86
C VAL A 388 -27.52 6.33 7.53
N LEU A 389 -28.13 7.24 6.76
CA LEU A 389 -28.91 8.35 7.31
C LEU A 389 -30.07 7.88 8.20
N VAL A 390 -30.73 6.78 7.82
CA VAL A 390 -31.88 6.21 8.52
C VAL A 390 -31.45 5.42 9.77
N VAL A 391 -30.39 4.61 9.67
CA VAL A 391 -29.98 3.71 10.76
C VAL A 391 -29.14 4.41 11.82
N GLU A 392 -28.30 5.38 11.44
CA GLU A 392 -27.40 6.04 12.39
C GLU A 392 -28.09 7.08 13.26
N ARG A 393 -27.57 7.27 14.48
CA ARG A 393 -28.07 8.31 15.38
C ARG A 393 -27.92 9.69 14.74
N SER A 394 -28.95 10.52 14.91
CA SER A 394 -28.92 11.93 14.57
C SER A 394 -27.71 12.58 15.25
N GLN A 395 -26.92 13.33 14.49
CA GLN A 395 -25.67 13.98 14.93
C GLN A 395 -24.41 13.11 15.02
N SER A 396 -24.48 11.83 14.64
CA SER A 396 -23.25 11.02 14.46
C SER A 396 -22.45 11.49 13.23
N LEU A 397 -21.14 11.28 13.22
CA LEU A 397 -20.28 11.68 12.10
C LEU A 397 -20.67 10.96 10.79
N LYS A 398 -21.16 9.72 10.89
CA LYS A 398 -21.65 8.95 9.74
C LYS A 398 -22.93 9.55 9.17
N TRP A 399 -23.86 9.92 10.06
CA TRP A 399 -25.09 10.61 9.67
C TRP A 399 -24.76 11.94 8.97
N TYR A 400 -23.81 12.72 9.50
CA TYR A 400 -23.34 13.94 8.88
C TYR A 400 -22.70 13.71 7.51
N ALA A 401 -21.82 12.72 7.40
CA ALA A 401 -21.18 12.37 6.12
C ALA A 401 -22.21 11.99 5.05
N ALA A 402 -23.24 11.21 5.43
CA ALA A 402 -24.35 10.86 4.55
C ALA A 402 -25.19 12.10 4.17
N ALA A 403 -25.56 12.93 5.15
CA ALA A 403 -26.36 14.14 4.92
C ALA A 403 -25.67 15.13 3.96
N ILE A 404 -24.37 15.36 4.14
CA ILE A 404 -23.58 16.25 3.28
C ILE A 404 -23.50 15.68 1.86
N ALA A 405 -23.22 14.39 1.72
CA ALA A 405 -23.13 13.74 0.41
C ALA A 405 -24.50 13.77 -0.34
N ILE A 406 -25.60 13.46 0.36
CA ILE A 406 -26.96 13.53 -0.20
C ILE A 406 -27.29 14.96 -0.62
N HIS A 407 -27.02 15.95 0.24
CA HIS A 407 -27.27 17.36 -0.08
C HIS A 407 -26.49 17.81 -1.31
N TYR A 408 -25.21 17.44 -1.41
CA TYR A 408 -24.38 17.76 -2.57
C TYR A 408 -24.95 17.15 -3.87
N VAL A 409 -25.33 15.87 -3.83
CA VAL A 409 -25.96 15.19 -4.96
C VAL A 409 -27.28 15.86 -5.33
N PHE A 410 -28.11 16.18 -4.34
CA PHE A 410 -29.42 16.78 -4.53
C PHE A 410 -29.35 18.19 -5.11
N THR A 411 -28.38 18.99 -4.68
CA THR A 411 -28.19 20.35 -5.21
C THR A 411 -27.61 20.37 -6.62
N SER A 412 -26.78 19.36 -6.96
CA SER A 412 -26.08 19.26 -8.24
C SER A 412 -26.91 18.60 -9.35
N VAL A 413 -27.66 17.52 -9.05
CA VAL A 413 -28.48 16.77 -10.04
C VAL A 413 -29.92 16.69 -9.56
N THR A 414 -30.54 17.86 -9.35
CA THR A 414 -31.76 17.99 -8.54
C THR A 414 -32.93 17.16 -9.01
N THR A 415 -33.25 17.15 -10.31
CA THR A 415 -34.41 16.42 -10.82
C THR A 415 -34.27 14.91 -10.64
N THR A 416 -33.14 14.35 -11.07
CA THR A 416 -32.87 12.91 -10.94
C THR A 416 -32.75 12.50 -9.46
N ALA A 417 -32.06 13.29 -8.65
CA ALA A 417 -31.91 13.01 -7.23
C ALA A 417 -33.25 13.12 -6.48
N ALA A 418 -34.11 14.09 -6.82
CA ALA A 418 -35.45 14.25 -6.23
C ALA A 418 -36.29 12.99 -6.43
N ALA A 419 -36.34 12.45 -7.65
CA ALA A 419 -37.12 11.24 -7.95
C ALA A 419 -36.65 10.04 -7.12
N HIS A 420 -35.33 9.82 -7.00
CA HIS A 420 -34.78 8.72 -6.21
C HIS A 420 -35.00 8.92 -4.70
N LEU A 421 -34.81 10.13 -4.19
CA LEU A 421 -35.07 10.44 -2.77
C LEU A 421 -36.57 10.32 -2.44
N ALA A 422 -37.46 10.72 -3.35
CA ALA A 422 -38.91 10.56 -3.20
C ALA A 422 -39.28 9.08 -3.03
N GLN A 423 -38.70 8.22 -3.86
CA GLN A 423 -38.91 6.77 -3.78
C GLN A 423 -38.36 6.17 -2.48
N LEU A 424 -37.14 6.55 -2.08
CA LEU A 424 -36.47 6.02 -0.88
C LEU A 424 -37.19 6.42 0.42
N PHE A 425 -37.56 7.69 0.53
CA PHE A 425 -38.15 8.26 1.76
C PHE A 425 -39.68 8.30 1.75
N SER A 426 -40.34 7.86 0.67
CA SER A 426 -41.81 7.90 0.48
C SER A 426 -42.38 9.32 0.55
N LEU A 427 -41.74 10.25 -0.17
CA LEU A 427 -42.08 11.67 -0.21
C LEU A 427 -42.54 12.07 -1.62
N SER A 428 -43.24 13.20 -1.74
CA SER A 428 -43.51 13.79 -3.07
C SER A 428 -42.31 14.59 -3.57
N GLU A 429 -42.06 14.53 -4.88
CA GLU A 429 -40.97 15.29 -5.52
C GLU A 429 -41.11 16.80 -5.29
N ASP A 430 -42.34 17.34 -5.36
CA ASP A 430 -42.61 18.76 -5.13
C ASP A 430 -42.16 19.25 -3.74
N LYS A 431 -42.33 18.40 -2.71
CA LYS A 431 -41.86 18.72 -1.35
C LYS A 431 -40.34 18.74 -1.27
N LEU A 432 -39.67 17.80 -1.93
CA LEU A 432 -38.20 17.75 -1.98
C LEU A 432 -37.65 18.98 -2.70
N LEU A 433 -38.22 19.36 -3.84
CA LEU A 433 -37.80 20.53 -4.61
C LEU A 433 -37.90 21.82 -3.80
N ALA A 434 -38.91 21.94 -2.92
CA ALA A 434 -39.04 23.07 -1.99
C ALA A 434 -37.91 23.13 -0.94
N TRP A 435 -37.26 22.00 -0.64
CA TRP A 435 -36.16 21.90 0.33
C TRP A 435 -34.77 22.04 -0.30
N ARG A 436 -34.66 22.36 -1.60
CA ARG A 436 -33.38 22.46 -2.31
C ARG A 436 -32.37 23.42 -1.67
N THR A 437 -32.87 24.49 -1.06
CA THR A 437 -32.03 25.54 -0.44
C THR A 437 -31.74 25.26 1.04
N HIS A 438 -32.23 24.14 1.58
CA HIS A 438 -32.05 23.82 2.99
C HIS A 438 -30.62 23.35 3.24
N GLU A 439 -30.06 23.77 4.38
CA GLU A 439 -28.79 23.24 4.86
C GLU A 439 -28.82 21.70 4.97
N PRO A 440 -27.68 21.01 4.80
CA PRO A 440 -27.62 19.54 4.80
C PRO A 440 -28.31 18.89 6.00
N GLU A 441 -28.14 19.46 7.19
CA GLU A 441 -28.78 18.97 8.40
C GLU A 441 -30.31 19.10 8.36
N HIS A 442 -30.80 20.24 7.86
CA HIS A 442 -32.22 20.51 7.82
C HIS A 442 -32.90 19.64 6.78
N LEU A 443 -32.30 19.48 5.61
CA LEU A 443 -32.74 18.53 4.59
C LEU A 443 -32.81 17.10 5.16
N ALA A 444 -31.75 16.64 5.82
CA ALA A 444 -31.70 15.30 6.38
C ALA A 444 -32.76 15.04 7.47
N ARG A 445 -33.01 16.01 8.36
CA ARG A 445 -34.09 15.92 9.35
C ARG A 445 -35.48 15.91 8.68
N SER A 446 -35.68 16.74 7.65
CA SER A 446 -36.92 16.78 6.87
C SER A 446 -37.19 15.47 6.11
N LEU A 447 -36.15 14.80 5.61
CA LEU A 447 -36.25 13.48 4.98
C LEU A 447 -36.73 12.40 5.96
N LEU A 448 -36.29 12.45 7.21
CA LEU A 448 -36.67 11.47 8.25
C LEU A 448 -38.06 11.74 8.85
N GLN A 449 -38.58 12.96 8.76
CA GLN A 449 -39.87 13.42 9.29
C GLN A 449 -40.07 13.22 10.81
N SER A 450 -40.35 11.99 11.24
CA SER A 450 -40.63 11.60 12.62
C SER A 450 -39.89 10.31 12.98
N GLU A 451 -39.69 10.04 14.28
CA GLU A 451 -39.05 8.80 14.72
C GLU A 451 -39.86 7.54 14.32
N ASP A 452 -41.18 7.63 14.19
CA ASP A 452 -42.00 6.51 13.74
C ASP A 452 -41.86 6.28 12.23
N HIS A 453 -41.77 7.35 11.42
CA HIS A 453 -41.44 7.23 10.00
C HIS A 453 -40.04 6.63 9.81
N ARG A 454 -39.08 7.07 10.62
CA ARG A 454 -37.72 6.52 10.63
C ARG A 454 -37.72 5.01 10.93
N LYS A 455 -38.45 4.53 11.94
CA LYS A 455 -38.58 3.08 12.22
C LYS A 455 -39.16 2.31 11.02
N LEU A 456 -40.15 2.88 10.35
CA LEU A 456 -40.73 2.28 9.13
C LEU A 456 -39.71 2.21 7.99
N LEU A 457 -38.91 3.27 7.79
CA LEU A 457 -37.81 3.28 6.82
C LEU A 457 -36.75 2.23 7.17
N VAL A 458 -36.37 2.10 8.44
CA VAL A 458 -35.44 1.04 8.90
C VAL A 458 -35.97 -0.33 8.50
N LEU A 459 -37.23 -0.65 8.84
CA LEU A 459 -37.86 -1.93 8.48
C LEU A 459 -37.82 -2.19 6.96
N ARG A 460 -38.12 -1.16 6.15
CA ARG A 460 -38.10 -1.24 4.69
C ARG A 460 -36.70 -1.57 4.15
N PHE A 461 -35.66 -0.93 4.67
CA PHE A 461 -34.28 -1.24 4.29
C PHE A 461 -33.91 -2.69 4.67
N TYR A 462 -34.31 -3.17 5.85
CA TYR A 462 -34.07 -4.54 6.29
C TYR A 462 -34.80 -5.60 5.46
N GLN A 463 -36.03 -5.30 5.02
CA GLN A 463 -36.80 -6.13 4.08
C GLN A 463 -36.11 -6.20 2.71
N ASN A 464 -35.48 -5.11 2.27
CA ASN A 464 -34.71 -5.03 1.03
C ASN A 464 -33.26 -5.55 1.17
N GLY A 465 -32.95 -6.30 2.22
CA GLY A 465 -31.65 -6.97 2.38
C GLY A 465 -30.52 -6.09 2.96
N TRP A 466 -30.79 -4.83 3.32
CA TRP A 466 -29.80 -3.96 3.96
C TRP A 466 -29.77 -4.21 5.47
N ARG A 467 -28.73 -4.90 5.95
CA ARG A 467 -28.58 -5.30 7.36
C ARG A 467 -27.15 -5.10 7.83
N ARG A 468 -26.97 -4.77 9.12
CA ARG A 468 -25.66 -4.80 9.77
C ARG A 468 -25.40 -6.18 10.37
N PRO A 469 -24.19 -6.74 10.24
CA PRO A 469 -23.80 -7.90 11.02
C PRO A 469 -23.85 -7.54 12.50
N VAL A 470 -24.54 -8.34 13.32
CA VAL A 470 -24.47 -8.24 14.77
C VAL A 470 -23.12 -8.80 15.20
N GLU A 471 -22.34 -8.04 15.96
CA GLU A 471 -21.05 -8.51 16.50
C GLU A 471 -21.30 -9.73 17.40
N SER A 472 -20.91 -10.91 16.94
CA SER A 472 -20.78 -12.07 17.81
C SER A 472 -19.65 -11.81 18.81
N THR A 473 -20.00 -11.39 20.02
CA THR A 473 -19.13 -11.26 21.22
C THR A 473 -18.63 -12.61 21.73
N SER A 474 -18.36 -13.56 20.84
CA SER A 474 -17.80 -14.88 21.14
C SER A 474 -16.29 -14.98 20.90
N ALA A 475 -15.65 -13.95 20.32
CA ALA A 475 -14.21 -13.97 20.04
C ALA A 475 -13.32 -13.31 21.12
N ALA A 476 -13.91 -12.60 22.11
CA ALA A 476 -13.17 -11.88 23.15
C ALA A 476 -13.41 -12.40 24.59
N ARG A 477 -14.10 -13.54 24.75
CA ARG A 477 -14.26 -14.19 26.06
C ARG A 477 -13.14 -15.17 26.34
N SER A 478 -11.95 -14.65 26.60
CA SER A 478 -10.89 -15.40 27.28
C SER A 478 -10.06 -14.51 28.21
N SER A 479 -10.70 -13.86 29.17
CA SER A 479 -10.10 -13.58 30.49
C SER A 479 -11.15 -13.02 31.44
N ALA A 480 -11.30 -13.70 32.58
CA ALA A 480 -12.32 -13.51 33.59
C ALA A 480 -12.07 -12.29 34.49
N SER A 481 -13.16 -11.60 34.88
CA SER A 481 -13.52 -11.38 36.30
C SER A 481 -14.89 -10.69 36.40
N ALA A 482 -15.83 -11.42 36.99
CA ALA A 482 -17.22 -11.03 37.20
C ALA A 482 -17.38 -9.90 38.24
N GLY A 483 -18.41 -9.08 38.04
CA GLY A 483 -18.95 -8.14 39.02
C GLY A 483 -20.36 -7.71 38.64
N GLU A 484 -21.36 -8.40 39.20
CA GLU A 484 -22.80 -8.10 39.37
C GLU A 484 -23.69 -7.53 38.22
N GLU A 485 -23.18 -7.01 37.11
CA GLU A 485 -24.01 -6.70 35.92
C GLU A 485 -24.27 -7.95 35.03
N ASP A 486 -23.55 -9.04 35.27
CA ASP A 486 -23.70 -10.33 34.56
C ASP A 486 -25.01 -11.08 34.91
N ALA A 487 -25.74 -10.69 35.97
CA ALA A 487 -26.99 -11.35 36.35
C ALA A 487 -28.17 -10.98 35.43
N VAL A 488 -28.29 -9.69 35.09
CA VAL A 488 -29.34 -9.19 34.19
C VAL A 488 -29.06 -9.61 32.75
N GLU A 489 -27.78 -9.65 32.34
CA GLU A 489 -27.42 -10.10 30.99
C GLU A 489 -27.52 -11.63 30.83
N CYS A 490 -27.26 -12.43 31.88
CA CYS A 490 -27.61 -13.85 31.89
C CYS A 490 -29.13 -14.08 31.86
N GLU A 491 -29.93 -13.33 32.62
CA GLU A 491 -31.40 -13.46 32.59
C GLU A 491 -31.99 -13.06 31.23
N LEU A 492 -31.47 -12.01 30.58
CA LEU A 492 -31.91 -11.60 29.24
C LEU A 492 -31.54 -12.64 28.18
N ARG A 493 -30.33 -13.21 28.24
CA ARG A 493 -29.92 -14.31 27.34
C ARG A 493 -30.69 -15.60 27.58
N GLN A 494 -31.03 -15.90 28.83
CA GLN A 494 -31.85 -17.07 29.16
C GLN A 494 -33.30 -16.90 28.71
N LEU A 495 -33.87 -15.68 28.82
CA LEU A 495 -35.17 -15.33 28.25
C LEU A 495 -35.21 -15.40 26.71
N GLU A 496 -34.13 -14.97 26.04
CA GLU A 496 -34.02 -15.02 24.58
C GLU A 496 -33.91 -16.47 24.07
N LEU A 497 -33.08 -17.30 24.73
CA LEU A 497 -32.98 -18.74 24.46
C LEU A 497 -34.29 -19.49 24.76
N GLU A 498 -35.00 -19.13 25.83
CA GLU A 498 -36.31 -19.70 26.15
C GLU A 498 -37.35 -19.33 25.09
N VAL A 499 -37.44 -18.06 24.65
CA VAL A 499 -38.34 -17.63 23.58
C VAL A 499 -38.02 -18.34 22.26
N GLU A 500 -36.75 -18.46 21.90
CA GLU A 500 -36.33 -19.21 20.72
C GLU A 500 -36.59 -20.72 20.84
N SER A 501 -36.51 -21.31 22.03
CA SER A 501 -36.89 -22.72 22.25
C SER A 501 -38.40 -22.91 22.15
N THR A 502 -39.18 -22.02 22.75
CA THR A 502 -40.65 -22.08 22.73
C THR A 502 -41.19 -21.92 21.30
N VAL A 503 -40.58 -21.05 20.50
CA VAL A 503 -40.93 -20.87 19.07
C VAL A 503 -40.47 -22.07 18.23
N ARG A 504 -39.32 -22.66 18.56
CA ARG A 504 -38.75 -23.83 17.84
C ARG A 504 -39.46 -25.14 18.15
N ASP A 505 -40.01 -25.31 19.34
CA ASP A 505 -40.83 -26.47 19.73
C ASP A 505 -42.27 -26.36 19.18
N PHE A 506 -42.75 -25.12 18.94
CA PHE A 506 -44.08 -24.85 18.35
C PHE A 506 -44.18 -25.25 16.87
N VAL A 507 -43.09 -25.13 16.09
CA VAL A 507 -43.10 -25.38 14.64
C VAL A 507 -43.23 -26.88 14.28
N PRO A 508 -42.58 -27.83 15.00
CA PRO A 508 -42.75 -29.26 14.77
C PRO A 508 -44.04 -29.86 15.37
N GLU A 509 -44.55 -29.36 16.50
CA GLU A 509 -45.80 -29.89 17.11
C GLU A 509 -47.04 -29.63 16.25
N LEU A 510 -47.10 -28.47 15.56
CA LEU A 510 -48.12 -28.18 14.54
C LEU A 510 -48.02 -29.12 13.33
N GLN A 511 -46.81 -29.54 12.95
CA GLN A 511 -46.58 -30.43 11.81
C GLN A 511 -46.82 -31.92 12.13
N MET A 512 -46.60 -32.36 13.36
CA MET A 512 -46.75 -33.77 13.77
C MET A 512 -48.20 -34.15 14.11
N ARG A 513 -49.07 -33.21 14.51
CA ARG A 513 -50.48 -33.52 14.86
C ARG A 513 -51.47 -33.39 13.72
N GLY A 514 -51.15 -32.65 12.66
CA GLY A 514 -51.93 -32.68 11.40
C GLY A 514 -51.94 -34.04 10.70
N VAL A 515 -51.09 -34.97 11.12
CA VAL A 515 -50.98 -36.34 10.56
C VAL A 515 -51.59 -37.41 11.49
N ALA A 516 -51.84 -37.10 12.78
CA ALA A 516 -52.23 -38.09 13.78
C ALA A 516 -53.76 -38.25 13.99
N HIS A 517 -54.57 -37.28 13.57
CA HIS A 517 -56.02 -37.41 13.52
C HIS A 517 -56.44 -37.46 12.05
N GLY A 518 -56.86 -38.66 11.61
CA GLY A 518 -57.22 -38.95 10.22
C GLY A 518 -58.15 -37.90 9.64
N TYR A 519 -57.60 -37.14 8.68
CA TYR A 519 -58.28 -36.13 7.90
C TYR A 519 -59.32 -36.84 7.01
N ASP A 520 -60.60 -36.74 7.36
CA ASP A 520 -61.69 -37.09 6.44
C ASP A 520 -62.38 -35.79 6.00
N PRO A 521 -62.33 -35.40 4.71
CA PRO A 521 -62.65 -34.03 4.28
C PRO A 521 -64.14 -33.65 4.26
N GLU A 522 -65.04 -34.49 4.79
CA GLU A 522 -66.50 -34.33 4.61
C GLU A 522 -67.29 -34.10 5.92
N ASP A 523 -66.64 -33.88 7.06
CA ASP A 523 -67.32 -33.66 8.35
C ASP A 523 -67.30 -32.16 8.75
N ASP A 524 -68.39 -31.45 8.45
CA ASP A 524 -68.58 -29.98 8.61
C ASP A 524 -68.51 -29.50 10.08
N ASP A 525 -68.59 -30.41 11.06
CA ASP A 525 -68.49 -30.08 12.50
C ASP A 525 -67.03 -30.07 13.01
N THR A 526 -66.05 -30.47 12.19
CA THR A 526 -64.63 -30.55 12.59
C THR A 526 -63.89 -29.21 12.48
N ASP A 527 -64.34 -28.31 11.59
CA ASP A 527 -63.71 -27.01 11.36
C ASP A 527 -63.85 -26.08 12.58
N LEU A 528 -64.99 -26.15 13.29
CA LEU A 528 -65.23 -25.36 14.51
C LEU A 528 -64.38 -25.83 15.71
N PHE A 529 -64.04 -27.12 15.77
CA PHE A 529 -63.23 -27.68 16.86
C PHE A 529 -61.73 -27.40 16.65
N CYS A 530 -61.26 -27.43 15.40
CA CYS A 530 -59.91 -27.02 15.03
C CYS A 530 -59.68 -25.52 15.27
N ASP A 531 -60.61 -24.65 14.85
CA ASP A 531 -60.50 -23.21 15.07
C ASP A 531 -60.56 -22.82 16.55
N SER A 532 -61.37 -23.51 17.35
CA SER A 532 -61.44 -23.30 18.81
C SER A 532 -60.16 -23.72 19.52
N MET A 533 -59.57 -24.85 19.13
CA MET A 533 -58.32 -25.33 19.72
C MET A 533 -57.11 -24.50 19.28
N ASP A 534 -57.08 -24.03 18.03
CA ASP A 534 -56.04 -23.13 17.53
C ASP A 534 -56.13 -21.75 18.20
N ALA A 535 -57.34 -21.26 18.47
CA ALA A 535 -57.56 -20.04 19.24
C ALA A 535 -57.10 -20.18 20.70
N GLU A 536 -57.41 -21.29 21.37
CA GLU A 536 -56.96 -21.53 22.74
C GLU A 536 -55.43 -21.67 22.82
N HIS A 537 -54.77 -22.33 21.85
CA HIS A 537 -53.31 -22.45 21.82
C HIS A 537 -52.61 -21.15 21.40
N GLU A 538 -53.18 -20.38 20.45
CA GLU A 538 -52.68 -19.04 20.12
C GLU A 538 -52.83 -18.10 21.33
N GLN A 539 -53.90 -18.25 22.11
CA GLN A 539 -54.12 -17.51 23.35
C GLN A 539 -53.13 -17.94 24.44
N GLN A 540 -52.80 -19.23 24.56
CA GLN A 540 -51.76 -19.72 25.46
C GLN A 540 -50.36 -19.26 25.05
N LEU A 541 -50.03 -19.23 23.75
CA LEU A 541 -48.77 -18.70 23.22
C LEU A 541 -48.67 -17.19 23.45
N ARG A 542 -49.73 -16.42 23.16
CA ARG A 542 -49.80 -14.99 23.47
C ARG A 542 -49.66 -14.74 24.96
N ALA A 543 -50.32 -15.55 25.81
CA ALA A 543 -50.20 -15.43 27.26
C ALA A 543 -48.80 -15.84 27.78
N GLY A 544 -48.12 -16.77 27.11
CA GLY A 544 -46.72 -17.13 27.36
C GLY A 544 -45.80 -15.98 27.01
N LEU A 545 -45.87 -15.49 25.76
CA LEU A 545 -45.08 -14.36 25.27
C LEU A 545 -45.34 -13.09 26.10
N GLN A 546 -46.58 -12.80 26.47
CA GLN A 546 -46.90 -11.66 27.35
C GLN A 546 -46.32 -11.82 28.76
N ARG A 547 -46.30 -13.03 29.32
CA ARG A 547 -45.59 -13.30 30.60
C ARG A 547 -44.09 -13.09 30.48
N HIS A 548 -43.48 -13.48 29.35
CA HIS A 548 -42.06 -13.22 29.08
C HIS A 548 -41.77 -11.73 28.89
N PHE A 549 -42.60 -11.00 28.15
CA PHE A 549 -42.48 -9.54 27.98
C PHE A 549 -42.69 -8.77 29.31
N LEU A 550 -43.54 -9.27 30.20
CA LEU A 550 -43.72 -8.70 31.54
C LEU A 550 -42.51 -8.95 32.44
N ARG A 551 -41.90 -10.15 32.39
CA ARG A 551 -40.63 -10.43 33.07
C ARG A 551 -39.49 -9.57 32.53
N PHE A 552 -39.42 -9.40 31.20
CA PHE A 552 -38.47 -8.53 30.52
C PHE A 552 -38.60 -7.06 30.99
N ARG A 553 -39.83 -6.54 31.13
CA ARG A 553 -40.07 -5.20 31.71
C ARG A 553 -39.72 -5.13 33.19
N GLY A 554 -39.94 -6.21 33.95
CA GLY A 554 -39.59 -6.30 35.37
C GLY A 554 -38.09 -6.20 35.62
N ALA A 555 -37.29 -6.95 34.85
CA ALA A 555 -35.81 -6.91 34.91
C ALA A 555 -35.24 -5.52 34.57
N LEU A 556 -35.84 -4.83 33.59
CA LEU A 556 -35.45 -3.46 33.21
C LEU A 556 -35.86 -2.38 34.22
N SER A 557 -36.82 -2.66 35.10
CA SER A 557 -37.30 -1.72 36.12
C SER A 557 -36.61 -1.87 37.48
N GLY A 558 -35.71 -2.84 37.63
CA GLY A 558 -35.03 -3.18 38.89
C GLY A 558 -33.71 -2.45 39.18
N SER A 559 -33.26 -1.50 38.33
CA SER A 559 -32.04 -0.72 38.56
C SER A 559 -32.33 0.79 38.75
N VAL A 560 -33.22 1.11 39.71
CA VAL A 560 -33.25 2.45 40.32
C VAL A 560 -32.25 2.50 41.45
#